data_AF-A0A2D9CCS1-F1
#
_entry.id   AF-A0A2D9CCS1-F1
#
_cell.length_a   1.000
_cell.length_b   1.000
_cell.length_c   1.000
_cell.angle_alpha   90.00
_cell.angle_beta   90.00
_cell.angle_gamma   90.00
#
_symmetry.space_group_name_H-M   'P 1'
#
loop_
_entity.id
_entity.type
_entity.pdbx_description
1 polymer ?
#
loop_
_entity_poly.entity_id
_entity_poly.type
_entity_poly.pdbx_seq_one_letter_code
_entity_poly.pdbx_strand_id
1 'polypeptide(L)'
;MQLDFTPPRRHCDSFMRRGFSLVELLAVIGVIAVLIGIALPAFAGVLRTAKSVRCQANLRSILSGLQGYRDDHLGLIPWSSVTQSTGKDPGAFGVLADYIGVPVPAESQDGIYEQIEPYVCPADIGLSELYGFSYAYRPSSFMQVMPEDWSRREAMEIIKFFSEPQVFQNGVRYPQGAPVMMDSLRFHLPGSRGRHYPHDDLRGYNQAFLDGSVRAGK
;
A
#
# COMPACT_ATOMS: atom_id res chain seq x y z
N MET A 1 10.44 6.35 88.11
CA MET A 1 10.84 6.54 86.70
C MET A 1 9.61 6.28 85.84
N GLN A 2 8.73 7.28 85.72
CA GLN A 2 7.54 7.22 84.87
C GLN A 2 7.89 7.96 83.57
N LEU A 3 7.77 7.29 82.44
CA LEU A 3 8.01 7.86 81.12
C LEU A 3 6.72 8.52 80.64
N ASP A 4 6.72 9.85 80.58
CA ASP A 4 5.67 10.63 79.93
C ASP A 4 5.70 10.36 78.42
N PHE A 5 4.70 9.62 77.94
CA PHE A 5 4.40 9.44 76.53
C PHE A 5 3.49 10.58 76.06
N THR A 6 4.06 11.68 75.57
CA THR A 6 3.32 12.65 74.77
C THR A 6 3.33 12.18 73.30
N PRO A 7 2.16 11.85 72.71
CA PRO A 7 2.11 11.48 71.29
C PRO A 7 2.40 12.71 70.40
N PRO A 8 3.11 12.54 69.27
CA PRO A 8 3.29 13.63 68.31
C PRO A 8 1.95 13.98 67.67
N ARG A 9 1.56 15.26 67.72
CA ARG A 9 0.39 15.76 66.99
C ARG A 9 0.67 15.67 65.49
N ARG A 10 0.06 14.69 64.80
CA ARG A 10 0.04 14.68 63.33
C ARG A 10 -0.74 15.89 62.86
N HIS A 11 -0.08 16.87 62.25
CA HIS A 11 -0.77 17.81 61.39
C HIS A 11 -1.36 17.00 60.24
N CYS A 12 -2.68 16.81 60.28
CA CYS A 12 -3.43 16.47 59.09
C CYS A 12 -3.43 17.76 58.26
N ASP A 13 -2.43 17.93 57.40
CA ASP A 13 -2.51 18.90 56.31
C ASP A 13 -3.67 18.43 55.43
N SER A 14 -4.87 18.91 55.77
CA SER A 14 -6.01 18.84 54.91
C SER A 14 -5.64 19.68 53.68
N PHE A 15 -5.07 19.02 52.69
CA PHE A 15 -5.21 19.48 51.32
C PHE A 15 -6.70 19.58 51.10
N MET A 16 -7.24 20.78 51.28
CA MET A 16 -8.61 21.14 50.94
C MET A 16 -8.77 20.69 49.50
N ARG A 17 -9.39 19.52 49.33
CA ARG A 17 -9.69 18.97 48.02
C ARG A 17 -10.70 19.94 47.42
N ARG A 18 -10.21 20.89 46.63
CA ARG A 18 -11.03 21.75 45.79
C ARG A 18 -11.77 20.81 44.84
N GLY A 19 -13.03 20.54 45.14
CA GLY A 19 -13.91 19.82 44.24
C GLY A 19 -14.12 20.68 43.00
N PHE A 20 -13.97 20.09 41.81
CA PHE A 20 -14.34 20.74 40.57
C PHE A 20 -15.82 21.12 40.63
N SER A 21 -16.13 22.38 40.36
CA SER A 21 -17.51 22.78 40.15
C SER A 21 -18.05 22.14 38.87
N LEU A 22 -19.35 21.84 38.85
CA LEU A 22 -20.03 21.32 37.65
C LEU A 22 -19.83 22.27 36.46
N VAL A 23 -19.80 23.58 36.74
CA VAL A 23 -19.58 24.64 35.74
C VAL A 23 -18.17 24.59 35.14
N GLU A 24 -17.12 24.40 35.95
CA GLU A 24 -15.75 24.26 35.45
C GLU A 24 -15.60 23.05 34.52
N LEU A 25 -16.19 21.91 34.91
CA LEU A 25 -16.17 20.71 34.07
C LEU A 25 -16.93 20.93 32.75
N LEU A 26 -18.09 21.58 32.82
CA LEU A 26 -18.93 21.86 31.65
C LEU A 26 -18.26 22.84 30.66
N ALA A 27 -17.56 23.86 31.16
CA ALA A 27 -16.80 24.78 30.32
C ALA A 27 -15.66 24.07 29.59
N VAL A 28 -14.93 23.18 30.27
CA VAL A 28 -13.80 22.42 29.69
C VAL A 28 -14.26 21.51 28.57
N ILE A 29 -15.32 20.72 28.78
CA ILE A 29 -15.85 19.86 27.71
C ILE A 29 -16.41 20.69 26.54
N GLY A 30 -16.96 21.88 26.82
CA GLY A 30 -17.42 22.81 25.79
C GLY A 30 -16.28 23.31 24.90
N VAL A 31 -15.15 23.71 25.51
CA VAL A 31 -13.95 24.11 24.76
C VAL A 31 -13.37 22.94 23.96
N ILE A 32 -13.27 21.75 24.55
CA ILE A 32 -12.79 20.55 23.85
C ILE A 32 -13.70 20.21 22.65
N ALA A 33 -15.01 20.31 22.79
CA ALA A 33 -15.97 20.05 21.71
C ALA A 33 -15.79 21.02 20.53
N VAL A 34 -15.59 22.31 20.81
CA VAL A 34 -15.30 23.32 19.77
C VAL A 34 -13.98 23.02 19.06
N LEU A 35 -12.92 22.68 19.81
CA LEU A 35 -11.62 22.35 19.23
C LEU A 35 -11.68 21.11 18.33
N ILE A 36 -12.34 20.04 18.78
CA ILE A 36 -12.52 18.81 17.99
C ILE A 36 -13.38 19.08 16.75
N GLY A 37 -14.44 19.89 16.89
CA GLY A 37 -15.34 20.26 15.79
C GLY A 37 -14.60 20.94 14.63
N ILE A 38 -13.60 21.77 14.93
CA ILE A 38 -12.76 22.43 13.91
C ILE A 38 -11.68 21.47 13.39
N ALA A 39 -11.15 20.59 14.24
CA ALA A 39 -10.03 19.72 13.88
C ALA A 39 -10.42 18.53 13.00
N LEU A 40 -11.55 17.85 13.27
CA LEU A 40 -11.98 16.66 12.53
C LEU A 40 -12.05 16.79 11.00
N PRO A 41 -12.67 17.85 10.40
CA PRO A 41 -12.73 17.97 8.94
C PRO A 41 -11.34 18.15 8.31
N ALA A 42 -10.39 18.77 9.01
CA ALA A 42 -9.02 18.95 8.53
C ALA A 42 -8.23 17.63 8.47
N PHE A 43 -8.56 16.65 9.32
CA PHE A 43 -7.86 15.36 9.37
C PHE A 43 -8.19 14.43 8.19
N ALA A 44 -9.32 14.60 7.50
CA ALA A 44 -9.71 13.72 6.40
C ALA A 44 -8.70 13.72 5.24
N GLY A 45 -8.08 14.86 4.94
CA GLY A 45 -7.02 14.95 3.93
C GLY A 45 -5.74 14.23 4.35
N VAL A 46 -5.32 14.44 5.60
CA VAL A 46 -4.12 13.82 6.19
C VAL A 46 -4.21 12.30 6.17
N LEU A 47 -5.38 11.74 6.53
CA LEU A 47 -5.60 10.30 6.51
C LEU A 47 -5.50 9.71 5.09
N ARG A 48 -6.00 10.40 4.07
CA ARG A 48 -5.86 9.95 2.67
C ARG A 48 -4.39 9.92 2.25
N THR A 49 -3.62 10.94 2.59
CA THR A 49 -2.18 10.98 2.31
C THR A 49 -1.44 9.89 3.06
N ALA A 50 -1.73 9.67 4.35
CA ALA A 50 -1.11 8.62 5.15
C ALA A 50 -1.36 7.22 4.57
N LYS A 51 -2.61 6.96 4.15
CA LYS A 51 -2.97 5.73 3.45
C LYS A 51 -2.21 5.56 2.14
N SER A 52 -2.11 6.60 1.30
CA SER A 52 -1.33 6.56 0.06
C SER A 52 0.16 6.28 0.31
N VAL A 53 0.76 6.92 1.32
CA VAL A 53 2.16 6.67 1.71
C VAL A 53 2.37 5.21 2.12
N ARG A 54 1.44 4.62 2.89
CA ARG A 54 1.50 3.20 3.24
C ARG A 54 1.38 2.31 2.00
N CYS A 55 0.47 2.63 1.08
CA CYS A 55 0.35 1.87 -0.16
C CYS A 55 1.62 1.91 -1.02
N GLN A 56 2.32 3.05 -1.04
CA GLN A 56 3.63 3.16 -1.70
C GLN A 56 4.73 2.36 -0.97
N ALA A 57 4.72 2.32 0.36
CA ALA A 57 5.67 1.50 1.12
C ALA A 57 5.47 0.01 0.83
N ASN A 58 4.22 -0.44 0.76
CA ASN A 58 3.87 -1.81 0.40
C ASN A 58 4.31 -2.14 -1.04
N LEU A 59 4.09 -1.24 -2.01
CA LEU A 59 4.65 -1.38 -3.36
C LEU A 59 6.17 -1.51 -3.36
N ARG A 60 6.89 -0.73 -2.55
CA ARG A 60 8.36 -0.85 -2.43
C ARG A 60 8.78 -2.22 -1.89
N SER A 61 8.04 -2.76 -0.92
CA SER A 61 8.30 -4.10 -0.36
C SER A 61 8.16 -5.20 -1.42
N ILE A 62 7.09 -5.16 -2.22
CA ILE A 62 6.91 -6.09 -3.33
C ILE A 62 8.00 -5.89 -4.40
N LEU A 63 8.31 -4.62 -4.71
CA LEU A 63 9.33 -4.27 -5.68
C LEU A 63 10.73 -4.76 -5.28
N SER A 64 11.07 -4.76 -3.99
CA SER A 64 12.34 -5.36 -3.54
C SER A 64 12.41 -6.86 -3.82
N GLY A 65 11.29 -7.59 -3.68
CA GLY A 65 11.24 -9.00 -4.08
C GLY A 65 11.44 -9.16 -5.59
N LEU A 66 10.85 -8.28 -6.39
CA LEU A 66 11.06 -8.27 -7.84
C LEU A 66 12.51 -8.00 -8.22
N GLN A 67 13.18 -7.10 -7.51
CA GLN A 67 14.60 -6.84 -7.71
C GLN A 67 15.44 -8.07 -7.37
N GLY A 68 15.17 -8.72 -6.24
CA GLY A 68 15.84 -9.98 -5.87
C GLY A 68 15.66 -11.07 -6.94
N TYR A 69 14.42 -11.28 -7.41
CA TYR A 69 14.16 -12.22 -8.50
C TYR A 69 14.98 -11.89 -9.74
N ARG A 70 15.01 -10.62 -10.11
CA ARG A 70 15.69 -10.16 -11.31
C ARG A 70 17.20 -10.35 -11.23
N ASP A 71 17.78 -10.12 -10.07
CA ASP A 71 19.21 -10.30 -9.83
C ASP A 71 19.59 -11.79 -9.96
N ASP A 72 18.72 -12.69 -9.49
CA ASP A 72 18.91 -14.14 -9.61
C ASP A 72 18.67 -14.68 -11.03
N HIS A 73 17.85 -14.00 -11.83
CA HIS A 73 17.36 -14.47 -13.14
C HIS A 73 17.90 -13.65 -14.32
N LEU A 74 19.16 -13.21 -14.27
CA LEU A 74 19.85 -12.53 -15.39
C LEU A 74 19.09 -11.31 -15.95
N GLY A 75 18.44 -10.53 -15.08
CA GLY A 75 17.68 -9.35 -15.52
C GLY A 75 16.24 -9.65 -15.94
N LEU A 76 15.80 -10.92 -15.91
CA LEU A 76 14.43 -11.31 -16.23
C LEU A 76 13.48 -11.00 -15.07
N ILE A 77 12.20 -10.81 -15.38
CA ILE A 77 11.14 -10.61 -14.40
C ILE A 77 10.13 -11.77 -14.47
N PRO A 78 9.38 -12.05 -13.39
CA PRO A 78 8.42 -13.14 -13.38
C PRO A 78 7.41 -13.01 -14.51
N TRP A 79 7.18 -14.11 -15.21
CA TRP A 79 6.15 -14.16 -16.23
C TRP A 79 4.75 -14.14 -15.60
N SER A 80 3.85 -13.40 -16.21
CA SER A 80 2.43 -13.37 -15.89
C SER A 80 1.65 -13.17 -17.18
N SER A 81 0.56 -13.91 -17.34
CA SER A 81 -0.41 -13.65 -18.39
C SER A 81 -0.99 -12.24 -18.23
N VAL A 82 -1.50 -11.66 -19.33
CA VAL A 82 -2.09 -10.31 -19.35
C VAL A 82 -3.33 -10.21 -18.44
N THR A 83 -3.90 -11.35 -18.06
CA THR A 83 -5.00 -11.48 -17.10
C THR A 83 -4.45 -11.40 -15.67
N GLN A 84 -4.98 -10.44 -14.92
CA GLN A 84 -4.61 -10.03 -13.57
C GLN A 84 -4.26 -11.20 -12.62
N SER A 85 -3.21 -11.04 -11.82
CA SER A 85 -2.92 -11.92 -10.68
C SER A 85 -4.01 -11.76 -9.61
N THR A 86 -4.58 -12.88 -9.16
CA THR A 86 -5.58 -12.96 -8.08
C THR A 86 -5.10 -13.96 -7.04
N GLY A 87 -5.63 -13.95 -5.81
CA GLY A 87 -5.19 -14.91 -4.79
C GLY A 87 -5.37 -16.38 -5.23
N LYS A 88 -6.35 -16.66 -6.08
CA LYS A 88 -6.56 -17.98 -6.71
C LYS A 88 -5.48 -18.36 -7.72
N ASP A 89 -5.09 -17.39 -8.55
CA ASP A 89 -4.05 -17.53 -9.57
C ASP A 89 -2.97 -16.47 -9.30
N PRO A 90 -2.09 -16.70 -8.30
CA PRO A 90 -1.23 -15.66 -7.75
C PRO A 90 -0.17 -15.17 -8.73
N GLY A 91 0.07 -15.89 -9.83
CA GLY A 91 0.94 -15.49 -10.92
C GLY A 91 2.30 -15.02 -10.40
N ALA A 92 2.69 -13.80 -10.77
CA ALA A 92 3.94 -13.22 -10.32
C ALA A 92 4.00 -12.99 -8.80
N PHE A 93 2.90 -12.66 -8.13
CA PHE A 93 2.92 -12.50 -6.66
C PHE A 93 3.22 -13.82 -5.95
N GLY A 94 2.84 -14.96 -6.53
CA GLY A 94 3.23 -16.28 -6.04
C GLY A 94 4.74 -16.50 -6.10
N VAL A 95 5.37 -16.12 -7.21
CA VAL A 95 6.84 -16.18 -7.35
C VAL A 95 7.53 -15.21 -6.39
N LEU A 96 6.99 -14.00 -6.24
CA LEU A 96 7.58 -12.97 -5.39
C LEU A 96 7.40 -13.24 -3.90
N ALA A 97 6.45 -14.09 -3.51
CA ALA A 97 6.20 -14.46 -2.10
C ALA A 97 7.45 -15.01 -1.41
N ASP A 98 8.21 -15.86 -2.10
CA ASP A 98 9.45 -16.44 -1.60
C ASP A 98 10.54 -15.37 -1.43
N TYR A 99 10.59 -14.41 -2.36
CA TYR A 99 11.57 -13.32 -2.34
C TYR A 99 11.30 -12.27 -1.26
N ILE A 100 10.03 -12.02 -0.94
CA ILE A 100 9.65 -11.08 0.13
C ILE A 100 9.47 -11.76 1.50
N GLY A 101 9.45 -13.10 1.54
CA GLY A 101 9.21 -13.88 2.76
C GLY A 101 7.80 -13.75 3.32
N VAL A 102 6.81 -13.45 2.47
CA VAL A 102 5.40 -13.30 2.87
C VAL A 102 4.52 -14.17 1.98
N PRO A 103 3.77 -15.14 2.54
CA PRO A 103 2.92 -16.03 1.76
C PRO A 103 1.80 -15.24 1.07
N VAL A 104 1.36 -15.74 -0.08
CA VAL A 104 0.21 -15.15 -0.78
C VAL A 104 -1.08 -15.27 0.05
N PRO A 105 -2.00 -14.30 -0.02
CA PRO A 105 -3.29 -14.34 0.66
C PRO A 105 -4.08 -15.61 0.33
N ALA A 106 -4.43 -16.37 1.37
CA ALA A 106 -5.31 -17.52 1.23
C ALA A 106 -6.79 -17.08 1.15
N GLU A 107 -7.59 -17.87 0.44
CA GLU A 107 -9.05 -17.69 0.37
C GLU A 107 -9.73 -18.41 1.54
N SER A 108 -10.58 -17.71 2.27
CA SER A 108 -11.45 -18.27 3.31
C SER A 108 -12.60 -19.08 2.72
N GLN A 109 -13.28 -19.88 3.55
CA GLN A 109 -14.47 -20.65 3.16
C GLN A 109 -15.61 -19.77 2.62
N ASP A 110 -15.67 -18.51 3.04
CA ASP A 110 -16.67 -17.53 2.61
C ASP A 110 -16.31 -16.83 1.27
N GLY A 111 -15.22 -17.23 0.61
CA GLY A 111 -14.75 -16.60 -0.63
C GLY A 111 -14.09 -15.25 -0.43
N ILE A 112 -13.61 -14.98 0.79
CA ILE A 112 -12.92 -13.74 1.17
C ILE A 112 -11.44 -14.04 1.39
N TYR A 113 -10.56 -13.23 0.79
CA TYR A 113 -9.12 -13.36 0.94
C TYR A 113 -8.58 -12.71 2.21
N GLU A 114 -7.59 -13.34 2.81
CA GLU A 114 -6.87 -12.80 3.97
C GLU A 114 -6.17 -11.48 3.66
N GLN A 115 -6.25 -10.53 4.59
CA GLN A 115 -5.66 -9.20 4.41
C GLN A 115 -4.22 -9.16 4.93
N ILE A 116 -3.26 -9.48 4.07
CA ILE A 116 -1.84 -9.62 4.43
C ILE A 116 -1.00 -8.50 3.79
N GLU A 117 -0.22 -7.77 4.58
CA GLU A 117 0.77 -6.84 4.05
C GLU A 117 2.01 -7.61 3.53
N PRO A 118 2.61 -7.21 2.39
CA PRO A 118 2.41 -5.96 1.67
C PRO A 118 1.39 -6.05 0.51
N TYR A 119 0.60 -7.11 0.40
CA TYR A 119 -0.32 -7.32 -0.72
C TYR A 119 -1.57 -6.43 -0.70
N VAL A 120 -1.88 -5.85 0.46
CA VAL A 120 -3.04 -5.01 0.70
C VAL A 120 -2.65 -3.54 0.84
N CYS A 121 -3.41 -2.67 0.19
CA CYS A 121 -3.34 -1.22 0.36
C CYS A 121 -4.40 -0.82 1.40
N PRO A 122 -4.10 -0.10 2.50
CA PRO A 122 -5.10 0.32 3.53
C PRO A 122 -6.19 1.29 3.01
N ALA A 123 -6.12 1.57 1.73
CA ALA A 123 -6.90 2.51 0.99
C ALA A 123 -7.75 1.79 -0.09
N ASP A 124 -7.59 0.48 -0.18
CA ASP A 124 -8.42 -0.46 -0.92
C ASP A 124 -9.87 -0.42 -0.39
N ILE A 125 -10.83 -0.60 -1.30
CA ILE A 125 -12.27 -0.53 -1.01
C ILE A 125 -12.91 -1.93 -0.90
N GLY A 126 -12.11 -2.97 -0.69
CA GLY A 126 -12.56 -4.37 -0.63
C GLY A 126 -12.27 -5.18 -1.91
N LEU A 127 -11.45 -4.65 -2.82
CA LEU A 127 -10.96 -5.44 -3.96
C LEU A 127 -10.01 -6.54 -3.49
N SER A 128 -9.13 -6.21 -2.55
CA SER A 128 -8.23 -7.17 -1.92
C SER A 128 -8.97 -8.26 -1.14
N GLU A 129 -10.16 -7.97 -0.61
CA GLU A 129 -11.03 -8.99 0.01
C GLU A 129 -11.59 -9.97 -1.02
N LEU A 130 -11.85 -9.51 -2.25
CA LEU A 130 -12.45 -10.32 -3.31
C LEU A 130 -11.43 -11.03 -4.21
N TYR A 131 -10.25 -10.43 -4.39
CA TYR A 131 -9.23 -10.87 -5.35
C TYR A 131 -7.88 -11.19 -4.70
N GLY A 132 -7.71 -10.98 -3.39
CA GLY A 132 -6.47 -11.21 -2.65
C GLY A 132 -5.43 -10.09 -2.75
N PHE A 133 -5.44 -9.29 -3.81
CA PHE A 133 -4.40 -8.26 -4.04
C PHE A 133 -4.99 -6.87 -4.27
N SER A 134 -4.40 -5.86 -3.64
CA SER A 134 -4.64 -4.44 -3.95
C SER A 134 -3.76 -3.90 -5.07
N TYR A 135 -2.82 -4.70 -5.56
CA TYR A 135 -1.82 -4.28 -6.54
C TYR A 135 -1.92 -5.15 -7.78
N ALA A 136 -1.71 -4.52 -8.94
CA ALA A 136 -1.66 -5.19 -10.22
C ALA A 136 -0.21 -5.29 -10.69
N TYR A 137 0.26 -6.52 -10.94
CA TYR A 137 1.50 -6.77 -11.66
C TYR A 137 1.24 -6.71 -13.17
N ARG A 138 1.90 -5.79 -13.87
CA ARG A 138 1.67 -5.47 -15.29
C ARG A 138 2.98 -5.54 -16.07
N PRO A 139 3.48 -6.75 -16.31
CA PRO A 139 4.73 -6.96 -17.04
C PRO A 139 4.55 -6.87 -18.55
N SER A 140 3.31 -6.73 -19.07
CA SER A 140 3.04 -6.82 -20.51
C SER A 140 3.72 -5.72 -21.33
N SER A 141 3.96 -4.52 -20.77
CA SER A 141 4.79 -3.51 -21.45
C SER A 141 6.26 -3.95 -21.61
N PHE A 142 6.72 -4.95 -20.86
CA PHE A 142 8.11 -5.43 -20.82
C PHE A 142 8.31 -6.83 -21.42
N MET A 143 7.28 -7.69 -21.39
CA MET A 143 7.37 -9.10 -21.82
C MET A 143 6.89 -9.36 -23.25
N GLN A 144 6.39 -8.35 -23.95
CA GLN A 144 5.86 -8.47 -25.32
C GLN A 144 6.94 -8.52 -26.42
N VAL A 145 8.21 -8.72 -26.05
CA VAL A 145 9.36 -8.89 -26.98
C VAL A 145 9.99 -10.29 -26.85
N MET A 146 9.36 -11.22 -26.14
CA MET A 146 9.80 -12.62 -26.10
C MET A 146 9.56 -13.27 -27.48
N PRO A 147 10.59 -13.82 -28.16
CA PRO A 147 10.37 -14.61 -29.36
C PRO A 147 9.66 -15.94 -28.99
N GLU A 148 8.90 -16.51 -29.93
CA GLU A 148 8.26 -17.83 -29.76
C GLU A 148 9.26 -18.98 -29.51
N ASP A 149 10.56 -18.79 -29.81
CA ASP A 149 11.60 -19.81 -29.66
C ASP A 149 12.35 -19.76 -28.31
N TRP A 150 11.90 -20.58 -27.37
CA TRP A 150 12.48 -20.73 -26.02
C TRP A 150 13.94 -21.21 -25.98
N SER A 151 14.52 -21.62 -27.12
CA SER A 151 15.89 -22.16 -27.23
C SER A 151 16.98 -21.11 -27.34
N ARG A 152 16.64 -19.84 -27.61
CA ARG A 152 17.61 -18.74 -27.79
C ARG A 152 17.91 -17.94 -26.52
N ARG A 153 17.88 -18.58 -25.34
CA ARG A 153 18.16 -17.93 -24.04
C ARG A 153 19.51 -17.21 -23.99
N GLU A 154 20.51 -17.67 -24.75
CA GLU A 154 21.84 -17.04 -24.84
C GLU A 154 21.86 -15.79 -25.74
N ALA A 155 20.90 -15.63 -26.66
CA ALA A 155 20.78 -14.44 -27.51
C ALA A 155 20.04 -13.29 -26.82
N MET A 156 19.51 -13.52 -25.62
CA MET A 156 18.99 -12.49 -24.74
C MET A 156 20.15 -11.77 -24.04
N GLU A 157 20.98 -11.05 -24.80
CA GLU A 157 21.46 -9.78 -24.27
C GLU A 157 20.18 -8.99 -23.98
N ILE A 158 19.76 -9.03 -22.71
CA ILE A 158 18.81 -8.13 -22.03
C ILE A 158 18.33 -7.10 -23.05
N ILE A 159 17.28 -7.41 -23.82
CA ILE A 159 16.88 -6.50 -24.90
C ILE A 159 16.67 -5.18 -24.21
N LYS A 160 17.51 -4.23 -24.62
CA LYS A 160 17.64 -2.89 -24.08
C LYS A 160 16.30 -2.18 -24.23
N PHE A 161 15.33 -2.52 -23.37
CA PHE A 161 14.06 -1.82 -23.25
C PHE A 161 14.29 -0.35 -22.84
N PHE A 162 15.48 -0.09 -22.30
CA PHE A 162 16.01 1.24 -22.00
C PHE A 162 16.54 2.01 -23.22
N SER A 163 16.76 1.37 -24.39
CA SER A 163 17.34 2.06 -25.58
C SER A 163 16.36 2.38 -26.71
N GLU A 164 15.13 1.86 -26.71
CA GLU A 164 14.14 2.19 -27.76
C GLU A 164 13.03 3.11 -27.23
N PRO A 165 12.86 4.34 -27.76
CA PRO A 165 12.04 5.40 -27.15
C PRO A 165 10.53 5.12 -27.08
N GLN A 166 10.03 4.07 -27.76
CA GLN A 166 8.62 3.72 -27.86
C GLN A 166 8.48 2.23 -28.23
N VAL A 167 7.61 1.47 -27.57
CA VAL A 167 7.18 0.15 -28.06
C VAL A 167 5.74 0.26 -28.57
N PHE A 168 5.52 -0.05 -29.84
CA PHE A 168 4.20 -0.02 -30.47
C PHE A 168 3.68 -1.45 -30.67
N GLN A 169 2.49 -1.76 -30.14
CA GLN A 169 1.81 -3.02 -30.44
C GLN A 169 0.29 -2.82 -30.51
N ASN A 170 -0.38 -3.39 -31.53
CA ASN A 170 -1.83 -3.29 -31.76
C ASN A 170 -2.39 -1.85 -31.76
N GLY A 171 -1.58 -0.87 -32.20
CA GLY A 171 -1.95 0.55 -32.17
C GLY A 171 -1.83 1.23 -30.80
N VAL A 172 -1.47 0.48 -29.75
CA VAL A 172 -1.23 1.00 -28.40
C VAL A 172 0.25 1.36 -28.25
N ARG A 173 0.51 2.59 -27.80
CA ARG A 173 1.85 3.14 -27.61
C ARG A 173 2.26 2.94 -26.15
N TYR A 174 3.26 2.11 -25.89
CA TYR A 174 3.84 1.96 -24.56
C TYR A 174 5.03 2.90 -24.43
N PRO A 175 4.93 3.93 -23.57
CA PRO A 175 6.06 4.82 -23.33
C PRO A 175 7.19 4.07 -22.61
N GLN A 176 8.44 4.45 -22.89
CA GLN A 176 9.55 4.10 -22.02
C GLN A 176 9.24 4.46 -20.57
N GLY A 177 9.58 3.58 -19.63
CA GLY A 177 9.29 3.80 -18.22
C GLY A 177 7.82 3.59 -17.87
N ALA A 178 7.12 2.67 -18.52
CA ALA A 178 5.84 2.18 -18.02
C ALA A 178 6.01 1.56 -16.62
N PRO A 179 5.02 1.68 -15.71
CA PRO A 179 5.10 1.01 -14.42
C PRO A 179 4.99 -0.51 -14.58
N VAL A 180 5.80 -1.25 -13.83
CA VAL A 180 5.73 -2.72 -13.74
C VAL A 180 4.64 -3.17 -12.76
N MET A 181 4.35 -2.34 -11.76
CA MET A 181 3.29 -2.56 -10.79
C MET A 181 2.53 -1.28 -10.52
N MET A 182 1.24 -1.42 -10.21
CA MET A 182 0.36 -0.30 -9.85
C MET A 182 -0.58 -0.73 -8.73
N ASP A 183 -1.07 0.22 -7.94
CA ASP A 183 -2.25 -0.07 -7.12
C ASP A 183 -3.52 -0.16 -7.97
N SER A 184 -4.56 -0.81 -7.45
CA SER A 184 -5.78 -1.13 -8.17
C SER A 184 -6.77 0.03 -8.28
N LEU A 185 -6.52 1.18 -7.63
CA LEU A 185 -7.50 2.26 -7.50
C LEU A 185 -6.93 3.65 -7.82
N ARG A 186 -7.66 4.40 -8.68
CA ARG A 186 -7.46 5.84 -8.86
C ARG A 186 -7.72 6.57 -7.55
N PHE A 187 -6.68 7.07 -6.91
CA PHE A 187 -6.76 7.72 -5.61
C PHE A 187 -7.46 9.10 -5.59
N HIS A 188 -8.10 9.55 -6.69
CA HIS A 188 -8.28 10.99 -6.92
C HIS A 188 -9.63 11.49 -7.47
N LEU A 189 -10.73 10.73 -7.43
CA LEU A 189 -12.05 11.29 -7.79
C LEU A 189 -13.16 10.93 -6.79
N PRO A 190 -13.74 11.93 -6.08
CA PRO A 190 -15.00 11.73 -5.37
C PRO A 190 -16.06 11.24 -6.36
N GLY A 191 -16.72 10.11 -6.07
CA GLY A 191 -17.85 9.60 -6.87
C GLY A 191 -17.52 8.64 -8.02
N SER A 192 -16.29 8.12 -8.10
CA SER A 192 -15.93 7.11 -9.11
C SER A 192 -16.29 5.68 -8.65
N ARG A 193 -17.58 5.32 -8.73
CA ARG A 193 -18.00 3.91 -8.71
C ARG A 193 -17.41 3.19 -9.91
N GLY A 194 -16.42 2.32 -9.70
CA GLY A 194 -16.07 1.19 -10.58
C GLY A 194 -16.00 1.45 -12.09
N ARG A 195 -15.64 2.67 -12.54
CA ARG A 195 -15.56 2.95 -13.97
C ARG A 195 -14.20 2.48 -14.50
N HIS A 196 -14.27 1.43 -15.32
CA HIS A 196 -13.32 0.95 -16.34
C HIS A 196 -11.87 1.41 -16.14
N TYR A 197 -10.94 0.47 -15.96
CA TYR A 197 -9.48 0.68 -16.14
C TYR A 197 -9.22 1.40 -17.48
N PRO A 198 -8.92 2.70 -17.53
CA PRO A 198 -8.58 3.34 -18.78
C PRO A 198 -7.10 3.06 -18.99
N HIS A 199 -6.76 2.29 -20.01
CA HIS A 199 -5.38 1.96 -20.36
C HIS A 199 -4.49 3.21 -20.55
N ASP A 200 -5.09 4.38 -20.76
CA ASP A 200 -4.40 5.60 -21.21
C ASP A 200 -4.17 6.66 -20.10
N ASP A 201 -4.80 6.53 -18.92
CA ASP A 201 -4.66 7.54 -17.86
C ASP A 201 -4.35 6.90 -16.51
N LEU A 202 -3.05 6.74 -16.27
CA LEU A 202 -2.45 6.13 -15.09
C LEU A 202 -2.12 7.14 -13.98
N ARG A 203 -2.35 8.44 -14.21
CA ARG A 203 -1.94 9.52 -13.29
C ARG A 203 -2.48 9.34 -11.87
N GLY A 204 -3.67 8.76 -11.74
CA GLY A 204 -4.31 8.58 -10.44
C GLY A 204 -3.81 7.42 -9.58
N TYR A 205 -2.88 6.59 -10.06
CA TYR A 205 -2.43 5.37 -9.39
C TYR A 205 -1.03 5.53 -8.80
N ASN A 206 -0.76 4.88 -7.66
CA ASN A 206 0.63 4.70 -7.23
C ASN A 206 1.31 3.70 -8.17
N GLN A 207 2.52 4.02 -8.60
CA GLN A 207 3.22 3.34 -9.67
C GLN A 207 4.60 2.91 -9.21
N ALA A 208 4.96 1.65 -9.46
CA ALA A 208 6.28 1.09 -9.23
C ALA A 208 6.94 0.75 -10.57
N PHE A 209 8.23 1.04 -10.69
CA PHE A 209 9.01 0.93 -11.93
C PHE A 209 10.19 -0.02 -11.75
N LEU A 210 10.69 -0.57 -12.86
CA LEU A 210 11.84 -1.50 -12.81
C LEU A 210 13.12 -0.87 -12.29
N ASP A 211 13.28 0.45 -12.38
CA ASP A 211 14.41 1.19 -11.81
C ASP A 211 14.40 1.23 -10.25
N GLY A 212 13.38 0.65 -9.61
CA GLY A 212 13.22 0.67 -8.15
C GLY A 212 12.45 1.88 -7.64
N SER A 213 12.11 2.83 -8.50
CA SER A 213 11.34 4.01 -8.10
C SER A 213 9.88 3.67 -7.88
N VAL A 214 9.27 4.33 -6.89
CA VAL A 214 7.83 4.29 -6.63
C VAL A 214 7.31 5.73 -6.60
N ARG A 215 6.34 6.03 -7.44
CA ARG A 215 5.75 7.36 -7.62
C ARG A 215 4.31 7.36 -7.16
N ALA A 216 3.95 8.45 -6.48
CA ALA A 216 2.57 8.68 -6.05
C ALA A 216 1.69 9.00 -7.25
N GLY A 217 0.45 8.48 -7.23
CA GLY A 217 -0.59 8.96 -8.14
C GLY A 217 -0.94 10.42 -7.81
N LYS A 218 -1.05 11.28 -8.83
CA LYS A 218 -1.44 12.69 -8.74
C LYS A 218 -2.78 12.96 -9.41
#